data_AF-A0A382JT02-F1
#
_entry.id   AF-A0A382JT02-F1
#
_cell.length_a   1.000
_cell.length_b   1.000
_cell.length_c   1.000
_cell.angle_alpha   90.00
_cell.angle_beta   90.00
_cell.angle_gamma   90.00
#
_symmetry.space_group_name_H-M   'P 1'
#
loop_
_entity.id
_entity.type
_entity.pdbx_description
1 polymer ?
#
loop_
_entity_poly.entity_id
_entity_poly.type
_entity_poly.pdbx_seq_one_letter_code
_entity_poly.pdbx_strand_id
1 'polypeptide(L)'
;METFDSHWLALRRRVDHRSRSEDLVRSLSNWWTSHEAARVVDLGSGTGSNLQYLAPRLSGRQDWTLIDHDPQLLREAKAPAGQIKLDCLVGNLADVGLSAIHNADVVTASALLDLVSADWLETVANACADARCAVLFSLTYDGTIEWTSRDIDPADSVVLAAVNEHQHRDKGLGPALGPG
;
A
#
# COMPACT_ATOMS: atom_id res chain seq x y z
N MET A 1 10.58 -10.29 11.78
CA MET A 1 9.61 -9.50 11.00
C MET A 1 10.30 -8.21 10.59
N GLU A 2 10.27 -7.87 9.32
CA GLU A 2 10.96 -6.68 8.81
C GLU A 2 10.21 -5.41 9.27
N THR A 3 10.92 -4.50 9.94
CA THR A 3 10.41 -3.19 10.33
C THR A 3 11.08 -2.11 9.49
N PHE A 4 10.33 -1.06 9.12
CA PHE A 4 10.86 0.05 8.35
C PHE A 4 11.17 1.25 9.25
N ASP A 5 12.27 1.93 8.95
CA ASP A 5 12.61 3.18 9.62
C ASP A 5 11.67 4.32 9.18
N SER A 6 11.10 5.05 10.13
CA SER A 6 10.11 6.10 9.81
C SER A 6 10.73 7.32 9.11
N HIS A 7 12.01 7.62 9.36
CA HIS A 7 12.74 8.65 8.64
C HIS A 7 12.95 8.26 7.17
N TRP A 8 13.31 7.00 6.91
CA TRP A 8 13.35 6.48 5.55
C TRP A 8 11.99 6.59 4.84
N LEU A 9 10.90 6.18 5.49
CA LEU A 9 9.55 6.32 4.92
C LEU A 9 9.19 7.78 4.62
N ALA A 10 9.62 8.71 5.46
CA ALA A 10 9.43 10.14 5.23
C ALA A 10 10.22 10.65 4.01
N LEU A 11 11.45 10.18 3.79
CA LEU A 11 12.29 10.58 2.65
C LEU A 11 11.68 10.15 1.30
N ARG A 12 11.17 8.92 1.21
CA ARG A 12 10.59 8.40 -0.05
C ARG A 12 9.18 8.94 -0.38
N ARG A 13 8.44 9.43 0.61
CA ARG A 13 7.03 9.87 0.47
C ARG A 13 6.75 10.75 -0.74
N ARG A 14 7.57 11.78 -0.97
CA ARG A 14 7.36 12.71 -2.09
C ARG A 14 7.50 12.03 -3.44
N VAL A 15 8.45 11.10 -3.57
CA VAL A 15 8.66 10.34 -4.82
C VAL A 15 7.52 9.35 -5.00
N ASP A 16 7.19 8.59 -3.95
CA ASP A 16 6.06 7.65 -3.94
C ASP A 16 4.76 8.30 -4.41
N HIS A 17 4.41 9.48 -3.88
CA HIS A 17 3.20 10.22 -4.25
C HIS A 17 3.19 10.64 -5.72
N ARG A 18 4.36 11.00 -6.27
CA ARG A 18 4.50 11.40 -7.68
C ARG A 18 4.43 10.21 -8.63
N SER A 19 4.76 9.01 -8.16
CA SER A 19 4.75 7.78 -8.97
C SER A 19 3.39 7.08 -9.04
N ARG A 20 2.34 7.63 -8.40
CA ARG A 20 0.99 7.06 -8.45
C ARG A 20 0.31 7.33 -9.79
N SER A 21 -0.43 6.35 -10.30
CA SER A 21 -1.28 6.52 -11.49
C SER A 21 -2.46 7.46 -11.20
N GLU A 22 -2.48 8.62 -11.84
CA GLU A 22 -3.60 9.58 -11.72
C GLU A 22 -4.90 9.00 -12.28
N ASP A 23 -4.84 8.13 -13.29
CA ASP A 23 -6.02 7.54 -13.92
C ASP A 23 -6.73 6.53 -13.00
N LEU A 24 -5.96 5.71 -12.27
CA LEU A 24 -6.53 4.80 -11.27
C LEU A 24 -7.12 5.57 -10.09
N VAL A 25 -6.45 6.63 -9.63
CA VAL A 25 -6.97 7.49 -8.58
C VAL A 25 -8.25 8.19 -9.02
N ARG A 26 -8.31 8.68 -10.27
CA ARG A 26 -9.53 9.27 -10.83
C ARG A 26 -10.67 8.25 -10.92
N SER A 27 -10.36 7.01 -11.28
CA SER A 27 -11.34 5.92 -11.32
C SER A 27 -11.93 5.66 -9.93
N LEU A 28 -11.09 5.63 -8.89
CA LEU A 28 -11.53 5.53 -7.49
C LEU A 28 -12.37 6.75 -7.08
N SER A 29 -11.91 7.98 -7.36
CA SER A 29 -12.66 9.21 -7.06
C SER A 29 -14.04 9.22 -7.73
N ASN A 30 -14.14 8.76 -8.98
CA ASN A 30 -15.42 8.66 -9.69
C ASN A 30 -16.36 7.64 -9.02
N TRP A 31 -15.85 6.45 -8.70
CA TRP A 31 -16.60 5.46 -7.93
C TRP A 31 -17.05 6.02 -6.57
N TRP A 32 -16.21 6.85 -5.95
CA TRP A 32 -16.50 7.48 -4.66
C TRP A 32 -17.64 8.49 -4.74
N THR A 33 -17.87 9.17 -5.87
CA THR A 33 -18.92 10.19 -5.99
C THR A 33 -20.34 9.67 -5.76
N SER A 34 -20.58 8.37 -5.94
CA SER A 34 -21.87 7.74 -5.62
C SER A 34 -22.04 7.40 -4.14
N HIS A 35 -21.06 7.74 -3.29
CA HIS A 35 -21.02 7.41 -1.86
C HIS A 35 -20.87 8.68 -1.03
N GLU A 36 -21.82 8.92 -0.10
CA GLU A 36 -21.73 10.04 0.84
C GLU A 36 -20.66 9.81 1.92
N ALA A 37 -20.41 8.54 2.25
CA ALA A 37 -19.36 8.08 3.14
C ALA A 37 -18.86 6.70 2.71
N ALA A 38 -17.59 6.40 2.98
CA ALA A 38 -17.02 5.07 2.76
C ALA A 38 -15.99 4.70 3.83
N ARG A 39 -15.94 3.41 4.14
CA ARG A 39 -14.97 2.77 5.03
C ARG A 39 -13.77 2.30 4.21
N VAL A 40 -12.59 2.78 4.57
CA VAL A 40 -11.33 2.45 3.89
C VAL A 40 -10.47 1.61 4.80
N VAL A 41 -9.98 0.48 4.30
CA VAL A 41 -8.95 -0.32 4.96
C VAL A 41 -7.65 -0.15 4.20
N ASP A 42 -6.60 0.33 4.87
CA ASP A 42 -5.25 0.46 4.30
C ASP A 42 -4.33 -0.60 4.90
N LEU A 43 -3.93 -1.57 4.09
CA LEU A 43 -3.09 -2.71 4.49
C LEU A 43 -1.60 -2.33 4.38
N GLY A 44 -0.81 -2.64 5.43
CA GLY A 44 0.60 -2.27 5.47
C GLY A 44 0.81 -0.76 5.44
N SER A 45 -0.03 -0.05 6.20
CA SER A 45 -0.19 1.40 6.12
C SER A 45 1.02 2.21 6.59
N GLY A 46 1.93 1.61 7.39
CA GLY A 46 3.07 2.28 8.01
C GLY A 46 2.65 3.57 8.74
N THR A 47 3.26 4.69 8.36
CA THR A 47 2.94 6.02 8.95
C THR A 47 1.72 6.70 8.30
N GLY A 48 0.88 5.98 7.56
CA GLY A 48 -0.31 6.52 6.88
C GLY A 48 0.00 7.36 5.63
N SER A 49 1.06 7.05 4.89
CA SER A 49 1.42 7.81 3.67
C SER A 49 0.34 7.74 2.59
N ASN A 50 -0.36 6.60 2.48
CA ASN A 50 -1.42 6.38 1.50
C ASN A 50 -2.69 7.17 1.87
N LEU A 51 -3.07 7.21 3.16
CA LEU A 51 -4.10 8.09 3.70
C LEU A 51 -3.83 9.56 3.34
N GLN A 52 -2.60 10.04 3.57
CA GLN A 52 -2.21 11.42 3.26
C GLN A 52 -2.30 11.75 1.75
N TYR A 53 -2.12 10.74 0.90
CA TYR A 53 -2.24 10.90 -0.55
C TYR A 53 -3.70 10.87 -1.01
N LEU A 54 -4.48 9.87 -0.60
CA LEU A 54 -5.81 9.63 -1.14
C LEU A 54 -6.88 10.52 -0.52
N ALA A 55 -6.86 10.72 0.80
CA ALA A 55 -7.96 11.40 1.48
C ALA A 55 -8.28 12.81 0.96
N PRO A 56 -7.29 13.66 0.61
CA PRO A 56 -7.57 14.98 0.01
C PRO A 56 -8.21 14.94 -1.39
N ARG A 57 -8.22 13.78 -2.06
CA ARG A 57 -8.72 13.56 -3.42
C ARG A 57 -10.10 12.88 -3.44
N LEU A 58 -10.65 12.59 -2.26
CA LEU A 58 -11.92 11.91 -2.08
C LEU A 58 -12.88 12.86 -1.34
N SER A 59 -14.13 12.92 -1.78
CA SER A 59 -15.14 13.80 -1.22
C SER A 59 -15.88 13.15 -0.04
N GLY A 60 -16.59 13.96 0.75
CA GLY A 60 -17.48 13.44 1.80
C GLY A 60 -16.76 12.89 3.04
N ARG A 61 -17.47 12.07 3.81
CA ARG A 61 -16.98 11.51 5.07
C ARG A 61 -16.17 10.24 4.81
N GLN A 62 -15.05 10.09 5.50
CA GLN A 62 -14.14 8.96 5.29
C GLN A 62 -13.84 8.30 6.64
N ASP A 63 -14.04 6.99 6.73
CA ASP A 63 -13.72 6.20 7.91
C ASP A 63 -12.54 5.28 7.60
N TRP A 64 -11.33 5.68 7.97
CA TRP A 64 -10.09 4.96 7.67
C TRP A 64 -9.67 4.04 8.80
N THR A 65 -9.34 2.79 8.46
CA THR A 65 -8.66 1.84 9.33
C THR A 65 -7.28 1.54 8.76
N LEU A 66 -6.25 2.05 9.42
CA LEU A 66 -4.85 1.78 9.08
C LEU A 66 -4.38 0.52 9.80
N ILE A 67 -3.93 -0.47 9.04
CA ILE A 67 -3.45 -1.74 9.58
C ILE A 67 -1.96 -1.85 9.29
N ASP A 68 -1.21 -2.10 10.35
CA ASP A 68 0.21 -2.40 10.27
C ASP A 68 0.60 -3.29 11.45
N HIS A 69 1.68 -4.04 11.29
CA HIS A 69 2.20 -4.85 12.39
C HIS A 69 3.06 -4.02 13.35
N ASP A 70 3.60 -2.89 12.88
CA ASP A 70 4.47 -2.03 13.66
C ASP A 70 3.66 -0.93 14.39
N PRO A 71 3.46 -1.04 15.72
CA PRO A 71 2.74 -0.04 16.48
C PRO A 71 3.47 1.30 16.56
N GLN A 72 4.77 1.36 16.27
CA GLN A 72 5.53 2.61 16.25
C GLN A 72 5.18 3.46 15.03
N LEU A 73 5.08 2.84 13.85
CA LEU A 73 4.69 3.52 12.62
C LEU A 73 3.25 4.04 12.71
N LEU A 74 2.32 3.23 13.22
CA LEU A 74 0.91 3.63 13.37
C LEU A 74 0.73 4.81 14.33
N ARG A 75 1.60 4.95 15.35
CA ARG A 75 1.57 6.11 16.26
C ARG A 75 1.91 7.43 15.57
N GLU A 76 2.63 7.39 14.45
CA GLU A 76 2.97 8.58 13.68
C GLU A 76 1.86 8.98 12.68
N ALA A 77 0.92 8.07 12.40
CA ALA A 77 -0.15 8.32 11.44
C ALA A 77 -1.07 9.45 11.91
N LYS A 78 -1.39 10.36 10.98
CA LYS A 78 -2.29 11.50 11.23
C LYS A 78 -3.21 11.67 10.04
N ALA A 79 -4.49 11.86 10.31
CA ALA A 79 -5.45 12.25 9.29
C ALA A 79 -5.12 13.67 8.78
N PRO A 80 -5.18 13.91 7.46
CA PRO A 80 -5.19 15.26 6.92
C PRO A 80 -6.47 16.01 7.32
N ALA A 81 -6.56 17.29 6.97
CA ALA A 81 -7.78 18.06 7.18
C ALA A 81 -8.95 17.46 6.36
N GLY A 82 -10.13 17.39 6.97
CA GLY A 82 -11.34 16.85 6.34
C GLY A 82 -12.27 16.15 7.33
N GLN A 83 -13.36 15.58 6.84
CA GLN A 83 -14.28 14.75 7.63
C GLN A 83 -13.75 13.32 7.68
N ILE A 84 -12.63 13.13 8.37
CA ILE A 84 -11.90 11.86 8.42
C ILE A 84 -11.94 11.32 9.84
N LYS A 85 -12.54 10.14 10.01
CA LYS A 85 -12.33 9.28 11.18
C LYS A 85 -11.13 8.39 10.88
N LEU A 86 -10.20 8.33 11.82
CA LEU A 86 -9.00 7.52 11.69
C LEU A 86 -8.90 6.56 12.87
N ASP A 87 -8.92 5.27 12.57
CA ASP A 87 -8.63 4.17 13.47
C ASP A 87 -7.31 3.51 13.04
N CYS A 88 -6.49 3.09 14.01
CA CYS A 88 -5.25 2.35 13.77
C CYS A 88 -5.34 0.99 14.47
N LEU A 89 -5.06 -0.07 13.74
CA LEU A 89 -5.16 -1.44 14.22
C LEU A 89 -3.82 -2.16 14.04
N VAL A 90 -3.19 -2.49 15.16
CA VAL A 90 -1.93 -3.23 15.17
C VAL A 90 -2.25 -4.71 14.94
N GLY A 91 -1.68 -5.33 13.91
CA GLY A 91 -1.95 -6.73 13.64
C GLY A 91 -1.24 -7.31 12.42
N ASN A 92 -1.25 -8.65 12.34
CA ASN A 92 -0.79 -9.36 11.16
C ASN A 92 -1.80 -9.20 10.02
N LEU A 93 -1.32 -8.88 8.82
CA LEU A 93 -2.16 -8.76 7.63
C LEU A 93 -2.84 -10.08 7.25
N ALA A 94 -2.22 -11.22 7.56
CA ALA A 94 -2.77 -12.56 7.32
C ALA A 94 -4.01 -12.88 8.18
N ASP A 95 -4.22 -12.18 9.30
CA ASP A 95 -5.36 -12.44 10.19
C ASP A 95 -6.23 -11.19 10.32
N VAL A 96 -5.65 -10.14 10.90
CA VAL A 96 -6.32 -8.87 11.21
C VAL A 96 -6.65 -8.10 9.93
N GLY A 97 -5.73 -8.10 8.97
CA GLY A 97 -5.95 -7.48 7.66
C GLY A 97 -7.12 -8.11 6.91
N LEU A 98 -7.12 -9.44 6.77
CA LEU A 98 -8.21 -10.17 6.11
C LEU A 98 -9.56 -9.95 6.79
N SER A 99 -9.61 -10.01 8.12
CA SER A 99 -10.84 -9.78 8.89
C SER A 99 -11.43 -8.38 8.63
N ALA A 100 -10.58 -7.37 8.50
CA ALA A 100 -11.01 -5.99 8.26
C ALA A 100 -11.62 -5.78 6.85
N ILE A 101 -11.18 -6.55 5.85
CA ILE A 101 -11.67 -6.43 4.46
C ILE A 101 -13.17 -6.68 4.36
N HIS A 102 -13.72 -7.62 5.15
CA HIS A 102 -15.14 -8.00 5.07
C HIS A 102 -16.13 -6.85 5.31
N ASN A 103 -15.68 -5.76 5.95
CA ASN A 103 -16.49 -4.58 6.25
C ASN A 103 -15.93 -3.32 5.56
N ALA A 104 -15.06 -3.45 4.57
CA ALA A 104 -14.52 -2.33 3.83
C ALA A 104 -15.39 -1.99 2.62
N ASP A 105 -15.56 -0.71 2.33
CA ASP A 105 -16.11 -0.24 1.05
C ASP A 105 -14.96 -0.03 0.04
N VAL A 106 -13.76 0.29 0.54
CA VAL A 106 -12.53 0.40 -0.24
C VAL A 106 -11.37 -0.27 0.50
N VAL A 107 -10.56 -1.06 -0.21
CA VAL A 107 -9.30 -1.62 0.30
C VAL A 107 -8.14 -1.03 -0.48
N THR A 108 -7.17 -0.49 0.24
CA THR A 108 -5.97 0.11 -0.34
C THR A 108 -4.71 -0.52 0.22
N ALA A 109 -3.66 -0.51 -0.58
CA ALA A 109 -2.32 -0.87 -0.16
C ALA A 109 -1.28 -0.13 -1.00
N SER A 110 -0.10 0.07 -0.45
CA SER A 110 0.98 0.80 -1.10
C SER A 110 2.33 0.17 -0.82
N ALA A 111 3.10 -0.16 -1.85
CA ALA A 111 4.41 -0.81 -1.71
C ALA A 111 4.35 -2.08 -0.84
N LEU A 112 3.24 -2.82 -0.98
CA LEU A 112 2.96 -4.05 -0.24
C LEU A 112 3.16 -5.30 -1.10
N LEU A 113 2.86 -5.24 -2.40
CA LEU A 113 2.77 -6.43 -3.25
C LEU A 113 4.10 -7.20 -3.36
N ASP A 114 5.22 -6.49 -3.28
CA ASP A 114 6.55 -7.10 -3.31
C ASP A 114 6.95 -7.74 -1.97
N LEU A 115 6.08 -7.71 -0.95
CA LEU A 115 6.32 -8.25 0.39
C LEU A 115 5.41 -9.44 0.73
N VAL A 116 4.49 -9.80 -0.16
CA VAL A 116 3.46 -10.81 0.11
C VAL A 116 3.54 -11.94 -0.90
N SER A 117 3.08 -13.13 -0.51
CA SER A 117 2.99 -14.27 -1.42
C SER A 117 1.80 -14.18 -2.36
N ALA A 118 1.87 -14.90 -3.47
CA ALA A 118 0.76 -15.07 -4.41
C ALA A 118 -0.49 -15.63 -3.73
N ASP A 119 -0.35 -16.66 -2.90
CA ASP A 119 -1.46 -17.30 -2.18
C ASP A 119 -2.17 -16.31 -1.23
N TRP A 120 -1.39 -15.48 -0.54
CA TRP A 120 -1.97 -14.44 0.32
C TRP A 120 -2.69 -13.38 -0.51
N LEU A 121 -2.11 -12.95 -1.64
CA LEU A 121 -2.74 -11.98 -2.53
C LEU A 121 -4.05 -12.51 -3.14
N GLU A 122 -4.09 -13.79 -3.52
CA GLU A 122 -5.31 -14.45 -3.99
C GLU A 122 -6.38 -14.47 -2.90
N THR A 123 -5.99 -14.73 -1.64
CA THR A 123 -6.90 -14.67 -0.49
C THR A 123 -7.48 -13.27 -0.29
N VAL A 124 -6.64 -12.22 -0.40
CA VAL A 124 -7.09 -10.82 -0.34
C VAL A 124 -8.03 -10.49 -1.49
N ALA A 125 -7.70 -10.90 -2.71
CA ALA A 125 -8.53 -10.66 -3.89
C ALA A 125 -9.93 -11.30 -3.73
N ASN A 126 -9.99 -12.53 -3.25
CA ASN A 126 -11.24 -13.23 -2.95
C ASN A 126 -12.04 -12.51 -1.86
N ALA A 127 -11.39 -12.12 -0.76
CA ALA A 127 -12.05 -11.37 0.32
C ALA A 127 -12.63 -10.03 -0.16
N CYS A 128 -11.90 -9.30 -1.01
CA CYS A 128 -12.38 -8.06 -1.62
C CYS A 128 -13.56 -8.29 -2.56
N ALA A 129 -13.52 -9.36 -3.37
CA ALA A 129 -14.60 -9.73 -4.27
C ALA A 129 -15.88 -10.11 -3.51
N ASP A 130 -15.75 -10.87 -2.43
CA ASP A 130 -16.86 -11.24 -1.54
C ASP A 130 -17.48 -10.01 -0.85
N ALA A 131 -16.64 -9.07 -0.40
CA ALA A 131 -17.06 -7.80 0.17
C ALA A 131 -17.63 -6.82 -0.86
N ARG A 132 -17.40 -7.06 -2.16
CA ARG A 132 -17.74 -6.17 -3.29
C ARG A 132 -17.18 -4.75 -3.12
N CYS A 133 -15.98 -4.64 -2.55
CA CYS A 133 -15.34 -3.37 -2.31
C CYS A 133 -14.53 -2.89 -3.53
N ALA A 134 -14.26 -1.59 -3.60
CA ALA A 134 -13.27 -1.07 -4.54
C ALA A 134 -11.86 -1.36 -4.03
N VAL A 135 -10.91 -1.57 -4.95
CA VAL A 135 -9.52 -1.91 -4.61
C VAL A 135 -8.57 -0.96 -5.32
N LEU A 136 -7.61 -0.39 -4.58
CA LEU A 136 -6.52 0.40 -5.16
C LEU A 136 -5.19 0.04 -4.51
N PHE A 137 -4.41 -0.79 -5.20
CA PHE A 137 -3.07 -1.20 -4.80
C PHE A 137 -2.06 -0.52 -5.72
N SER A 138 -0.97 0.00 -5.17
CA SER A 138 -0.04 0.83 -5.95
C SER A 138 1.41 0.78 -5.44
N LEU A 139 2.34 1.30 -6.25
CA LEU A 139 3.79 1.16 -6.06
C LEU A 139 4.20 -0.32 -6.00
N THR A 140 3.93 -1.03 -7.10
CA THR A 140 4.44 -2.38 -7.33
C THR A 140 5.74 -2.28 -8.12
N TYR A 141 6.65 -3.22 -7.93
CA TYR A 141 7.90 -3.29 -8.69
C TYR A 141 7.81 -4.40 -9.75
N ASP A 142 8.09 -4.07 -11.00
CA ASP A 142 7.99 -4.98 -12.15
C ASP A 142 9.32 -5.65 -12.52
N GLY A 143 10.39 -5.37 -11.75
CA GLY A 143 11.71 -5.98 -11.96
C GLY A 143 12.64 -5.16 -12.82
N THR A 144 12.16 -4.01 -13.29
CA THR A 144 12.93 -3.10 -14.13
C THR A 144 13.36 -1.87 -13.35
N ILE A 145 14.60 -1.45 -13.60
CA ILE A 145 15.13 -0.17 -13.13
C ILE A 145 15.76 0.49 -14.35
N GLU A 146 15.37 1.72 -14.64
CA GLU A 146 16.00 2.55 -15.68
C GLU A 146 16.78 3.68 -15.01
N TRP A 147 18.09 3.71 -15.25
CA TRP A 147 18.97 4.77 -14.77
C TRP A 147 18.99 5.93 -15.76
N THR A 148 19.07 7.16 -15.25
CA THR A 148 18.94 8.39 -16.06
C THR A 148 20.29 8.93 -16.59
N SER A 149 21.41 8.26 -16.32
CA SER A 149 22.72 8.66 -16.85
C SER A 149 22.89 8.23 -18.31
N ARG A 150 23.61 9.05 -19.09
CA ARG A 150 23.93 8.74 -20.50
C ARG A 150 24.94 7.60 -20.64
N ASP A 151 25.68 7.33 -19.57
CA ASP A 151 26.67 6.27 -19.50
C ASP A 151 26.11 5.13 -18.65
N ILE A 152 26.16 3.91 -19.20
CA ILE A 152 25.81 2.67 -18.50
C ILE A 152 26.97 2.37 -17.54
N ASP A 153 26.70 2.35 -16.24
CA ASP A 153 27.67 1.88 -15.24
C ASP A 153 27.55 0.34 -15.12
N PRO A 154 28.63 -0.44 -15.27
CA PRO A 154 28.60 -1.87 -15.02
C PRO A 154 28.00 -2.25 -13.65
N ALA A 155 28.13 -1.38 -12.64
CA ALA A 155 27.55 -1.57 -11.31
C ALA A 155 26.01 -1.56 -11.31
N ASP A 156 25.35 -0.89 -12.27
CA ASP A 156 23.89 -0.83 -12.36
C ASP A 156 23.29 -2.23 -12.52
N SER A 157 23.90 -3.06 -13.38
CA SER A 157 23.47 -4.45 -13.60
C SER A 157 23.62 -5.33 -12.35
N VAL A 158 24.65 -5.07 -11.54
CA VAL A 158 24.90 -5.77 -10.28
C VAL A 158 23.85 -5.38 -9.24
N VAL A 159 23.53 -4.10 -9.16
CA VAL A 159 22.47 -3.60 -8.26
C VAL A 159 21.11 -4.16 -8.67
N LEU A 160 20.78 -4.16 -9.97
CA LEU A 160 19.53 -4.74 -10.47
C LEU A 160 19.37 -6.20 -10.06
N ALA A 161 20.41 -7.00 -10.32
CA ALA A 161 20.41 -8.41 -9.99
C ALA A 161 20.23 -8.63 -8.48
N ALA A 162 20.92 -7.85 -7.65
CA ALA A 162 20.80 -7.93 -6.20
C ALA A 162 19.40 -7.55 -5.70
N VAL A 163 18.78 -6.50 -6.26
CA VAL A 163 17.40 -6.10 -5.93
C VAL A 163 16.43 -7.21 -6.33
N ASN A 164 16.52 -7.71 -7.56
CA ASN A 164 15.62 -8.76 -8.06
C ASN A 164 15.78 -10.07 -7.29
N GLU A 165 17.01 -10.46 -6.90
CA GLU A 165 17.22 -11.63 -6.04
C GLU A 165 16.60 -11.43 -4.66
N HIS A 166 16.75 -10.24 -4.07
CA HIS A 166 16.17 -9.91 -2.77
C HIS A 166 14.63 -9.95 -2.78
N GLN A 167 13.98 -9.56 -3.88
CA GLN A 167 12.52 -9.55 -4.01
C GLN A 167 11.89 -10.95 -4.03
N HIS A 168 12.66 -12.02 -4.23
CA HIS A 168 12.15 -13.40 -4.19
C HIS A 168 12.29 -14.06 -2.80
N ARG A 169 12.82 -13.34 -1.80
CA ARG A 169 12.99 -13.87 -0.44
C ARG A 169 11.67 -13.84 0.33
N ASP A 170 11.52 -14.75 1.29
CA ASP A 170 10.36 -14.73 2.20
C ASP A 170 10.43 -13.53 3.14
N LYS A 171 9.36 -12.72 3.14
CA LYS A 171 9.22 -11.49 3.93
C LYS A 171 8.34 -11.64 5.16
N GLY A 172 7.96 -12.87 5.49
CA GLY A 172 7.10 -13.23 6.62
C GLY A 172 5.66 -13.58 6.23
N LEU A 173 5.34 -13.55 4.93
CA LEU A 173 4.04 -13.94 4.36
C LEU A 173 4.21 -15.02 3.26
N GLY A 174 5.33 -15.74 3.26
CA GLY A 174 5.73 -16.67 2.21
C GLY A 174 6.72 -16.03 1.22
N PRO A 175 7.19 -16.77 0.20
CA PRO A 175 8.03 -16.19 -0.84
C PRO A 175 7.29 -15.02 -1.47
N ALA A 176 7.91 -13.84 -1.40
CA ALA A 176 7.33 -12.65 -1.99
C ALA A 176 7.12 -12.89 -3.50
N LEU A 177 6.03 -12.34 -4.04
CA LEU A 177 5.69 -12.47 -5.46
C LEU A 177 6.88 -12.10 -6.35
N GLY A 178 7.63 -11.08 -5.92
CA GLY A 178 8.72 -10.52 -6.68
C GLY A 178 8.24 -9.98 -8.04
N PRO A 179 9.18 -9.49 -8.85
CA PRO A 179 8.86 -9.10 -10.22
C PRO A 179 8.66 -10.32 -11.12
N GLY A 180 7.56 -10.34 -11.89
CA GLY A 180 7.20 -11.42 -12.81
C GLY A 180 6.30 -10.97 -13.95
#